data_AF-A0A151MWC5-F1
#
_entry.id   AF-A0A151MWC5-F1
#
_cell.length_a   1.000
_cell.length_b   1.000
_cell.length_c   1.000
_cell.angle_alpha   90.00
_cell.angle_beta   90.00
_cell.angle_gamma   90.00
#
_symmetry.space_group_name_H-M   'P 1'
#
loop_
_entity.id
_entity.type
_entity.pdbx_description
1 polymer ?
#
loop_
_entity_poly.entity_id
_entity_poly.type
_entity_poly.pdbx_seq_one_letter_code
_entity_poly.pdbx_strand_id
1 'polypeptide(L)'
;MPRRRPGQELEQEEEAKLWVPNSSSAHLDGIPSLAQCRRRMEAVQSPAQDGAKKEGLQPDPPPLKTVQLENEARGRGSWLEKQKAFIPRQSPLDELLAVEHFRSLYHLCIAVACIAILGAAATDLANHQCCLKEDLEFIIANAHGMSAALGVWLIMCIYTLLAPYAALALWAHASRTARHPWLLVASVVGALLGGHATVLGIFPIYTMVHQQIQYIPKVILMTEQLRLLMKSHSFLRETVPNLRAQTTAGKVKLPALSTYLYFLCCPTLLYRETYPRTSVIRWRVVVENCVKFLAFVFVLALIMRRLSNPVYIHLSLQPFRLETFVPAMCNSILPATVMLLISFYGILHCWLNAFAEVLRFADRGFYQDWWNATSFATYYRKWNIVVHDWLHLYIYQDLFWLFGKKWRVGAMLATFLLSAIAHEYIVAFGLGIFCPILFCNYTIFGVLFNFVLSDKRRRPAWNMAVWALLFVGQALLVTLYSLEYYAHVHCPLQDTFWGQLTPCSWSRAM
;
A
#
# COMPACT_ATOMS: atom_id res chain seq x y z
N MET A 1 -24.58 -8.56 74.55
CA MET A 1 -25.47 -9.62 73.98
C MET A 1 -25.70 -9.31 72.50
N PRO A 2 -25.93 -10.29 71.60
CA PRO A 2 -25.06 -11.45 71.39
C PRO A 2 -24.89 -11.91 69.90
N ARG A 3 -23.75 -12.57 69.58
CA ARG A 3 -23.54 -13.60 68.49
C ARG A 3 -23.70 -13.12 67.02
N ARG A 4 -23.08 -13.71 65.97
CA ARG A 4 -22.00 -14.73 65.67
C ARG A 4 -21.67 -14.49 64.16
N ARG A 5 -20.43 -14.29 63.66
CA ARG A 5 -19.32 -15.25 63.31
C ARG A 5 -19.76 -16.54 62.57
N PRO A 6 -18.94 -17.17 61.69
CA PRO A 6 -17.46 -17.06 61.53
C PRO A 6 -16.90 -17.03 60.08
N GLY A 7 -15.54 -17.08 59.95
CA GLY A 7 -14.77 -17.29 58.70
C GLY A 7 -13.66 -16.24 58.51
N GLN A 8 -12.54 -16.19 59.24
CA GLN A 8 -11.48 -17.18 59.51
C GLN A 8 -10.40 -17.26 58.39
N GLU A 9 -9.45 -16.31 58.41
CA GLU A 9 -8.09 -16.47 57.88
C GLU A 9 -7.10 -15.80 58.86
N LEU A 10 -6.28 -16.60 59.53
CA LEU A 10 -5.13 -16.19 60.35
C LEU A 10 -4.29 -17.44 60.64
N GLU A 11 -2.97 -17.21 60.72
CA GLU A 11 -1.89 -18.12 61.21
C GLU A 11 -1.39 -19.16 60.19
N GLN A 12 -0.09 -19.42 60.00
CA GLN A 12 1.22 -18.93 60.51
C GLN A 12 2.23 -19.12 59.33
N GLU A 13 3.38 -18.47 59.14
CA GLU A 13 4.25 -17.54 59.88
C GLU A 13 5.02 -18.04 61.12
N GLU A 14 5.10 -19.36 61.32
CA GLU A 14 5.97 -19.96 62.34
C GLU A 14 6.42 -21.38 61.94
N GLU A 15 7.55 -21.49 61.22
CA GLU A 15 8.41 -22.69 61.28
C GLU A 15 9.81 -22.38 60.72
N ALA A 16 10.69 -21.90 61.60
CA ALA A 16 12.11 -21.75 61.33
C ALA A 16 12.93 -22.49 62.39
N LYS A 17 13.83 -23.36 61.91
CA LYS A 17 14.90 -24.13 62.60
C LYS A 17 14.59 -25.61 62.92
N LEU A 18 15.64 -26.41 62.69
CA LEU A 18 15.84 -27.88 62.76
C LEU A 18 15.56 -28.55 61.39
N TRP A 19 16.49 -29.25 60.71
CA TRP A 19 17.71 -29.95 61.16
C TRP A 19 18.74 -30.11 60.00
N VAL A 20 20.02 -30.36 60.31
CA VAL A 20 21.17 -30.65 59.41
C VAL A 20 22.12 -31.56 60.22
N PRO A 21 22.93 -32.54 59.69
CA PRO A 21 23.30 -32.91 58.30
C PRO A 21 22.81 -34.36 57.92
N ASN A 22 23.20 -35.07 56.84
CA ASN A 22 24.53 -35.22 56.21
C ASN A 22 24.54 -35.98 54.85
N SER A 23 25.60 -35.78 54.06
CA SER A 23 25.98 -36.50 52.81
C SER A 23 25.02 -36.34 51.59
N SER A 24 25.48 -36.30 50.33
CA SER A 24 26.84 -36.43 49.77
C SER A 24 27.05 -35.51 48.55
N SER A 25 28.29 -35.10 48.32
CA SER A 25 28.70 -34.21 47.23
C SER A 25 28.89 -34.97 45.91
N ALA A 26 28.12 -34.63 44.87
CA ALA A 26 28.52 -34.82 43.45
C ALA A 26 27.66 -33.98 42.49
N HIS A 27 28.29 -33.49 41.41
CA HIS A 27 27.67 -32.95 40.19
C HIS A 27 26.73 -31.74 40.28
N LEU A 28 27.31 -30.53 40.37
CA LEU A 28 26.66 -29.29 39.93
C LEU A 28 27.62 -28.31 39.21
N ASP A 29 28.65 -28.84 38.55
CA ASP A 29 29.53 -28.11 37.63
C ASP A 29 29.16 -28.45 36.17
N GLY A 30 28.35 -27.61 35.52
CA GLY A 30 27.90 -27.93 34.14
C GLY A 30 27.07 -26.91 33.38
N ILE A 31 26.74 -25.74 33.94
CA ILE A 31 25.94 -24.71 33.25
C ILE A 31 26.86 -23.55 32.83
N PRO A 32 27.24 -23.43 31.54
CA PRO A 32 28.09 -22.33 31.08
C PRO A 32 27.31 -21.01 31.08
N SER A 33 27.94 -19.94 31.57
CA SER A 33 27.32 -18.63 31.64
C SER A 33 27.05 -18.03 30.24
N LEU A 34 26.07 -17.12 30.14
CA LEU A 34 25.70 -16.44 28.88
C LEU A 34 26.90 -15.79 28.15
N ALA A 35 27.91 -15.33 28.88
CA ALA A 35 29.14 -14.75 28.34
C ALA A 35 30.08 -15.80 27.67
N GLN A 36 29.96 -17.07 28.05
CA GLN A 36 30.69 -18.19 27.44
C GLN A 36 29.96 -18.71 26.19
N CYS A 37 28.63 -18.68 26.20
CA CYS A 37 27.80 -19.01 25.03
C CYS A 37 27.98 -17.96 23.90
N ARG A 38 28.01 -16.65 24.24
CA ARG A 38 28.34 -15.58 23.28
C ARG A 38 29.71 -15.78 22.62
N ARG A 39 30.76 -16.05 23.41
CA ARG A 39 32.12 -16.28 22.88
C ARG A 39 32.22 -17.51 21.96
N ARG A 40 31.41 -18.55 22.18
CA ARG A 40 31.32 -19.69 21.25
C ARG A 40 30.65 -19.32 19.93
N MET A 41 29.63 -18.47 19.92
CA MET A 41 29.04 -17.97 18.66
C MET A 41 30.00 -17.05 17.89
N GLU A 42 30.75 -16.20 18.59
CA GLU A 42 31.76 -15.33 17.98
C GLU A 42 32.93 -16.14 17.38
N ALA A 43 33.35 -17.25 18.02
CA ALA A 43 34.38 -18.14 17.49
C ALA A 43 33.95 -18.93 16.23
N VAL A 44 32.65 -19.22 16.07
CA VAL A 44 32.12 -19.90 14.87
C VAL A 44 32.07 -18.98 13.64
N GLN A 45 32.17 -17.65 13.82
CA GLN A 45 32.17 -16.68 12.72
C GLN A 45 33.58 -16.38 12.14
N SER A 46 34.64 -16.98 12.67
CA SER A 46 36.02 -16.79 12.20
C SER A 46 36.79 -18.12 12.14
N PRO A 47 36.43 -19.01 11.19
CA PRO A 47 37.37 -19.23 10.07
C PRO A 47 36.65 -19.58 8.75
N ALA A 48 36.49 -18.59 7.86
CA ALA A 48 35.97 -18.81 6.50
C ALA A 48 36.63 -17.92 5.43
N GLN A 49 37.87 -17.47 5.65
CA GLN A 49 38.60 -16.60 4.70
C GLN A 49 39.95 -17.12 4.19
N ASP A 50 40.56 -18.14 4.80
CA ASP A 50 41.80 -18.76 4.32
C ASP A 50 41.54 -20.17 3.77
N GLY A 51 41.10 -20.26 2.52
CA GLY A 51 40.78 -21.57 1.91
C GLY A 51 40.28 -21.59 0.46
N ALA A 52 40.34 -20.49 -0.29
CA ALA A 52 39.84 -20.46 -1.68
C ALA A 52 40.67 -19.55 -2.61
N LYS A 53 41.88 -20.00 -2.97
CA LYS A 53 42.64 -19.46 -4.12
C LYS A 53 42.90 -20.56 -5.14
N LYS A 54 41.97 -20.73 -6.09
CA LYS A 54 42.23 -20.98 -7.53
C LYS A 54 40.92 -20.99 -8.32
N GLU A 55 41.02 -20.47 -9.55
CA GLU A 55 40.06 -20.56 -10.69
C GLU A 55 38.74 -19.74 -10.61
N GLY A 56 38.39 -19.02 -11.69
CA GLY A 56 36.95 -18.86 -12.06
C GLY A 56 36.26 -17.50 -12.26
N LEU A 57 36.94 -16.36 -12.45
CA LEU A 57 36.42 -15.14 -13.15
C LEU A 57 34.91 -14.73 -13.04
N GLN A 58 34.52 -13.95 -12.02
CA GLN A 58 33.82 -12.63 -12.13
C GLN A 58 33.49 -12.08 -10.71
N PRO A 59 33.54 -10.75 -10.45
CA PRO A 59 33.36 -10.21 -9.11
C PRO A 59 31.90 -9.82 -8.79
N ASP A 60 31.34 -10.40 -7.73
CA ASP A 60 30.13 -9.90 -7.08
C ASP A 60 30.37 -8.55 -6.37
N PRO A 61 29.40 -7.62 -6.35
CA PRO A 61 29.49 -6.39 -5.58
C PRO A 61 29.24 -6.65 -4.07
N PRO A 62 30.05 -6.11 -3.15
CA PRO A 62 29.91 -6.39 -1.72
C PRO A 62 28.71 -5.64 -1.10
N PRO A 63 27.94 -6.29 -0.19
CA PRO A 63 26.64 -5.77 0.28
C PRO A 63 26.72 -4.59 1.28
N LEU A 64 27.91 -4.11 1.64
CA LEU A 64 28.08 -3.08 2.68
C LEU A 64 28.35 -1.64 2.15
N LYS A 65 28.75 -1.46 0.89
CA LYS A 65 29.05 -0.11 0.36
C LYS A 65 27.81 0.75 0.11
N THR A 66 26.66 0.13 -0.14
CA THR A 66 25.40 0.81 -0.48
C THR A 66 24.92 1.74 0.63
N VAL A 67 25.04 1.30 1.90
CA VAL A 67 24.59 2.07 3.08
C VAL A 67 25.54 3.23 3.43
N GLN A 68 26.83 3.12 3.06
CA GLN A 68 27.78 4.22 3.23
C GLN A 68 27.56 5.31 2.16
N LEU A 69 27.39 4.92 0.89
CA LEU A 69 27.02 5.83 -0.20
C LEU A 69 25.72 6.60 0.10
N GLU A 70 24.71 5.94 0.69
CA GLU A 70 23.45 6.58 1.08
C GLU A 70 23.61 7.62 2.22
N ASN A 71 24.65 7.49 3.05
CA ASN A 71 24.94 8.43 4.14
C ASN A 71 25.92 9.54 3.75
N GLU A 72 26.85 9.31 2.82
CA GLU A 72 27.71 10.38 2.29
C GLU A 72 26.93 11.32 1.37
N ALA A 73 26.01 10.81 0.55
CA ALA A 73 25.08 11.62 -0.25
C ALA A 73 24.06 12.43 0.60
N ARG A 74 23.96 12.18 1.91
CA ARG A 74 23.00 12.84 2.81
C ARG A 74 23.44 14.24 3.27
N GLY A 75 24.72 14.59 3.15
CA GLY A 75 25.30 15.84 3.62
C GLY A 75 25.64 16.84 2.51
N ARG A 76 25.21 18.11 2.71
CA ARG A 76 25.59 19.31 1.91
C ARG A 76 24.88 19.55 0.55
N GLY A 77 23.62 19.13 0.42
CA GLY A 77 22.70 19.69 -0.59
C GLY A 77 21.67 20.64 0.03
N SER A 78 21.23 21.65 -0.73
CA SER A 78 20.03 22.44 -0.44
C SER A 78 18.80 21.53 -0.26
N TRP A 79 17.79 21.95 0.50
CA TRP A 79 16.56 21.16 0.64
C TRP A 79 15.83 20.93 -0.70
N LEU A 80 16.11 21.75 -1.73
CA LEU A 80 15.62 21.61 -3.11
C LEU A 80 16.38 20.55 -3.94
N GLU A 81 17.57 20.12 -3.51
CA GLU A 81 18.45 19.22 -4.29
C GLU A 81 18.31 17.75 -3.89
N LYS A 82 17.55 17.42 -2.83
CA LYS A 82 17.31 16.05 -2.38
C LYS A 82 16.26 15.32 -3.24
N GLN A 83 16.49 15.32 -4.55
CA GLN A 83 15.75 14.51 -5.50
C GLN A 83 16.02 13.01 -5.23
N LYS A 84 14.99 12.17 -5.37
CA LYS A 84 15.18 10.71 -5.34
C LYS A 84 16.13 10.28 -6.46
N ALA A 85 17.26 9.69 -6.09
CA ALA A 85 18.12 8.95 -6.99
C ALA A 85 17.58 7.52 -7.15
N PHE A 86 17.39 7.09 -8.39
CA PHE A 86 17.00 5.71 -8.70
C PHE A 86 18.26 4.84 -8.78
N ILE A 87 18.31 3.78 -7.96
CA ILE A 87 19.48 2.89 -7.83
C ILE A 87 19.04 1.46 -8.19
N PRO A 88 19.84 0.67 -8.93
CA PRO A 88 19.57 -0.75 -9.13
C PRO A 88 19.51 -1.50 -7.78
N ARG A 89 18.38 -2.12 -7.45
CA ARG A 89 18.17 -2.94 -6.24
C ARG A 89 16.98 -3.89 -6.40
N GLN A 90 16.96 -4.98 -5.65
CA GLN A 90 15.80 -5.89 -5.62
C GLN A 90 14.69 -5.34 -4.70
N SER A 91 13.52 -5.99 -4.69
CA SER A 91 12.50 -5.69 -3.69
C SER A 91 12.89 -6.31 -2.35
N PRO A 92 12.61 -5.64 -1.21
CA PRO A 92 13.00 -6.17 0.10
C PRO A 92 12.45 -7.55 0.45
N LEU A 93 11.27 -7.95 -0.07
CA LEU A 93 10.80 -9.32 0.12
C LEU A 93 11.61 -10.35 -0.69
N ASP A 94 12.15 -10.04 -1.87
CA ASP A 94 13.01 -10.97 -2.60
C ASP A 94 14.30 -11.25 -1.82
N GLU A 95 14.89 -10.19 -1.24
CA GLU A 95 16.09 -10.28 -0.39
C GLU A 95 15.81 -11.05 0.90
N LEU A 96 14.62 -10.88 1.51
CA LEU A 96 14.22 -11.64 2.70
C LEU A 96 13.87 -13.10 2.39
N LEU A 97 13.22 -13.39 1.27
CA LEU A 97 12.89 -14.76 0.83
C LEU A 97 14.13 -15.59 0.44
N ALA A 98 15.28 -14.95 0.25
CA ALA A 98 16.57 -15.64 0.16
C ALA A 98 16.99 -16.27 1.51
N VAL A 99 16.56 -15.71 2.64
CA VAL A 99 16.84 -16.23 3.99
C VAL A 99 15.90 -17.39 4.33
N GLU A 100 16.47 -18.51 4.76
CA GLU A 100 15.73 -19.78 4.89
C GLU A 100 14.53 -19.70 5.84
N HIS A 101 14.67 -19.01 6.98
CA HIS A 101 13.57 -18.86 7.94
C HIS A 101 12.35 -18.13 7.35
N PHE A 102 12.58 -17.07 6.55
CA PHE A 102 11.51 -16.33 5.87
C PHE A 102 10.92 -17.13 4.71
N ARG A 103 11.75 -17.90 3.98
CA ARG A 103 11.30 -18.84 2.95
C ARG A 103 10.39 -19.92 3.54
N SER A 104 10.71 -20.47 4.70
CA SER A 104 9.85 -21.42 5.43
C SER A 104 8.52 -20.79 5.87
N LEU A 105 8.53 -19.56 6.37
CA LEU A 105 7.30 -18.82 6.70
C LEU A 105 6.42 -18.59 5.46
N TYR A 106 7.02 -18.25 4.33
CA TYR A 106 6.32 -18.09 3.05
C TYR A 106 5.68 -19.40 2.57
N HIS A 107 6.41 -20.52 2.64
CA HIS A 107 5.86 -21.84 2.33
C HIS A 107 4.74 -22.25 3.29
N LEU A 108 4.82 -21.91 4.58
CA LEU A 108 3.74 -22.12 5.54
C LEU A 108 2.48 -21.32 5.16
N CYS A 109 2.62 -20.04 4.79
CA CYS A 109 1.49 -19.23 4.32
C CYS A 109 0.84 -19.82 3.05
N ILE A 110 1.64 -20.32 2.11
CA ILE A 110 1.12 -21.02 0.92
C ILE A 110 0.39 -22.31 1.32
N ALA A 111 0.99 -23.14 2.19
CA ALA A 111 0.38 -24.39 2.64
C ALA A 111 -0.97 -24.15 3.33
N VAL A 112 -1.08 -23.13 4.20
CA VAL A 112 -2.34 -22.71 4.83
C VAL A 112 -3.37 -22.26 3.79
N ALA A 113 -2.96 -21.47 2.78
CA ALA A 113 -3.86 -21.07 1.69
C ALA A 113 -4.34 -22.27 0.85
N CYS A 114 -3.45 -23.21 0.52
CA CYS A 114 -3.80 -24.45 -0.18
C CYS A 114 -4.75 -25.32 0.65
N ILE A 115 -4.52 -25.47 1.96
CA ILE A 115 -5.41 -26.21 2.86
C ILE A 115 -6.78 -25.52 2.97
N ALA A 116 -6.84 -24.19 3.02
CA ALA A 116 -8.10 -23.45 3.02
C ALA A 116 -8.90 -23.65 1.71
N ILE A 117 -8.22 -23.63 0.55
CA ILE A 117 -8.83 -23.92 -0.76
C ILE A 117 -9.31 -25.37 -0.84
N LEU A 118 -8.51 -26.34 -0.37
CA LEU A 118 -8.88 -27.76 -0.34
C LEU A 118 -10.03 -28.03 0.63
N GLY A 119 -10.05 -27.38 1.79
CA GLY A 119 -11.13 -27.48 2.77
C GLY A 119 -12.44 -26.89 2.26
N ALA A 120 -12.38 -25.78 1.52
CA ALA A 120 -13.53 -25.25 0.79
C ALA A 120 -14.03 -26.26 -0.25
N ALA A 121 -13.15 -26.74 -1.14
CA ALA A 121 -13.52 -27.71 -2.17
C ALA A 121 -14.07 -29.04 -1.61
N ALA A 122 -13.56 -29.51 -0.46
CA ALA A 122 -14.09 -30.69 0.23
C ALA A 122 -15.49 -30.44 0.83
N THR A 123 -15.73 -29.25 1.38
CA THR A 123 -17.05 -28.83 1.87
C THR A 123 -18.06 -28.75 0.73
N ASP A 124 -17.65 -28.19 -0.40
CA ASP A 124 -18.48 -28.06 -1.60
C ASP A 124 -18.87 -29.45 -2.15
N LEU A 125 -17.90 -30.38 -2.22
CA LEU A 125 -18.12 -31.76 -2.64
C LEU A 125 -19.08 -32.50 -1.69
N ALA A 126 -18.93 -32.32 -0.38
CA ALA A 126 -19.82 -32.91 0.62
C ALA A 126 -21.26 -32.39 0.52
N ASN A 127 -21.44 -31.13 0.10
CA ASN A 127 -22.75 -30.51 -0.12
C ASN A 127 -23.35 -30.78 -1.51
N HIS A 128 -22.70 -31.61 -2.35
CA HIS A 128 -23.05 -31.84 -3.76
C HIS A 128 -23.11 -30.56 -4.63
N GLN A 129 -22.35 -29.52 -4.28
CA GLN A 129 -22.30 -28.26 -5.02
C GLN A 129 -21.01 -28.13 -5.84
N CYS A 130 -21.11 -27.65 -7.09
CA CYS A 130 -19.95 -27.38 -7.95
C CYS A 130 -19.42 -25.95 -7.73
N CYS A 131 -19.10 -25.60 -6.49
CA CYS A 131 -18.85 -24.21 -6.10
C CYS A 131 -17.58 -23.57 -6.70
N LEU A 132 -16.62 -24.32 -7.26
CA LEU A 132 -15.52 -23.71 -8.02
C LEU A 132 -16.03 -22.96 -9.26
N LYS A 133 -17.11 -23.47 -9.88
CA LYS A 133 -17.81 -22.77 -10.95
C LYS A 133 -18.44 -21.49 -10.42
N GLU A 134 -19.08 -21.52 -9.26
CA GLU A 134 -19.67 -20.33 -8.61
C GLU A 134 -18.63 -19.28 -8.19
N ASP A 135 -17.45 -19.71 -7.68
CA ASP A 135 -16.33 -18.80 -7.36
C ASP A 135 -15.86 -18.07 -8.64
N LEU A 136 -15.74 -18.79 -9.75
CA LEU A 136 -15.34 -18.23 -11.04
C LEU A 136 -16.45 -17.35 -11.64
N GLU A 137 -17.71 -17.77 -11.56
CA GLU A 137 -18.88 -16.97 -11.98
C GLU A 137 -19.01 -15.69 -11.15
N PHE A 138 -18.72 -15.72 -9.85
CA PHE A 138 -18.65 -14.53 -9.00
C PHE A 138 -17.56 -13.54 -9.48
N ILE A 139 -16.37 -14.04 -9.85
CA ILE A 139 -15.31 -13.20 -10.43
C ILE A 139 -15.74 -12.63 -11.78
N ILE A 140 -16.30 -13.46 -12.67
CA ILE A 140 -16.75 -13.05 -14.01
C ILE A 140 -17.87 -12.00 -13.92
N ALA A 141 -18.86 -12.20 -13.04
CA ALA A 141 -19.93 -11.24 -12.79
C ALA A 141 -19.36 -9.89 -12.30
N ASN A 142 -18.46 -9.91 -11.32
CA ASN A 142 -17.81 -8.70 -10.82
C ASN A 142 -16.83 -8.04 -11.83
N ALA A 143 -16.45 -8.76 -12.89
CA ALA A 143 -15.62 -8.26 -13.99
C ALA A 143 -16.42 -7.76 -15.20
N HIS A 144 -17.76 -7.84 -15.18
CA HIS A 144 -18.60 -7.34 -16.28
C HIS A 144 -18.39 -5.83 -16.51
N GLY A 145 -18.21 -5.45 -17.77
CA GLY A 145 -17.80 -4.10 -18.18
C GLY A 145 -16.30 -3.93 -18.43
N MET A 146 -15.48 -4.98 -18.31
CA MET A 146 -14.02 -4.91 -18.55
C MET A 146 -13.63 -4.40 -19.94
N SER A 147 -14.36 -4.78 -20.99
CA SER A 147 -14.08 -4.33 -22.38
C SER A 147 -14.32 -2.82 -22.54
N ALA A 148 -15.41 -2.31 -21.97
CA ALA A 148 -15.69 -0.89 -21.89
C ALA A 148 -14.62 -0.14 -21.09
N ALA A 149 -14.27 -0.66 -19.92
CA ALA A 149 -13.22 -0.09 -19.07
C ALA A 149 -11.86 -0.04 -19.78
N LEU A 150 -11.50 -1.07 -20.56
CA LEU A 150 -10.30 -1.06 -21.39
C LEU A 150 -10.34 0.06 -22.45
N GLY A 151 -11.50 0.28 -23.10
CA GLY A 151 -11.69 1.39 -24.04
C GLY A 151 -11.52 2.77 -23.40
N VAL A 152 -12.16 2.99 -22.25
CA VAL A 152 -11.99 4.22 -21.45
C VAL A 152 -10.54 4.42 -21.03
N TRP A 153 -9.89 3.37 -20.55
CA TRP A 153 -8.48 3.37 -20.14
C TRP A 153 -7.53 3.71 -21.29
N LEU A 154 -7.76 3.15 -22.49
CA LEU A 154 -7.00 3.49 -23.69
C LEU A 154 -7.13 4.97 -24.05
N ILE A 155 -8.35 5.53 -23.98
CA ILE A 155 -8.60 6.97 -24.21
C ILE A 155 -7.84 7.82 -23.18
N MET A 156 -7.93 7.48 -21.89
CA MET A 156 -7.18 8.17 -20.82
C MET A 156 -5.66 8.11 -21.05
N CYS A 157 -5.12 6.94 -21.43
CA CYS A 157 -3.69 6.74 -21.70
C CYS A 157 -3.21 7.56 -22.93
N ILE A 158 -3.95 7.52 -24.04
CA ILE A 158 -3.64 8.30 -25.25
C ILE A 158 -3.68 9.80 -24.94
N TYR A 159 -4.71 10.26 -24.23
CA TYR A 159 -4.82 11.64 -23.78
C TYR A 159 -3.65 12.06 -22.89
N THR A 160 -3.29 11.25 -21.89
CA THR A 160 -2.18 11.52 -20.96
C THR A 160 -0.82 11.52 -21.66
N LEU A 161 -0.65 10.73 -22.73
CA LEU A 161 0.55 10.75 -23.56
C LEU A 161 0.64 12.01 -24.42
N LEU A 162 -0.45 12.37 -25.11
CA LEU A 162 -0.43 13.39 -26.15
C LEU A 162 -0.67 14.81 -25.63
N ALA A 163 -1.67 15.03 -24.77
CA ALA A 163 -2.09 16.39 -24.39
C ALA A 163 -1.07 17.13 -23.51
N PRO A 164 -0.48 16.55 -22.44
CA PRO A 164 0.58 17.20 -21.67
C PRO A 164 1.83 17.48 -22.50
N TYR A 165 2.21 16.56 -23.40
CA TYR A 165 3.36 16.72 -24.29
C TYR A 165 3.14 17.84 -25.31
N ALA A 166 1.97 17.87 -25.96
CA ALA A 166 1.60 18.92 -26.90
C ALA A 166 1.49 20.29 -26.22
N ALA A 167 0.95 20.37 -25.00
CA ALA A 167 0.88 21.59 -24.21
C ALA A 167 2.28 22.15 -23.90
N LEU A 168 3.23 21.30 -23.49
CA LEU A 168 4.63 21.69 -23.28
C LEU A 168 5.31 22.14 -24.58
N ALA A 169 5.11 21.41 -25.68
CA ALA A 169 5.70 21.75 -26.98
C ALA A 169 5.19 23.10 -27.51
N LEU A 170 3.87 23.33 -27.44
CA LEU A 170 3.22 24.58 -27.79
C LEU A 170 3.76 25.74 -26.94
N TRP A 171 3.81 25.57 -25.62
CA TRP A 171 4.37 26.58 -24.73
C TRP A 171 5.85 26.87 -25.01
N ALA A 172 6.68 25.85 -25.21
CA ALA A 172 8.11 26.02 -25.47
C ALA A 172 8.41 26.74 -26.79
N HIS A 173 7.58 26.52 -27.82
CA HIS A 173 7.72 27.19 -29.10
C HIS A 173 7.15 28.62 -29.07
N ALA A 174 5.90 28.78 -28.61
CA ALA A 174 5.21 30.07 -28.59
C ALA A 174 5.74 31.05 -27.54
N SER A 175 6.37 30.59 -26.46
CA SER A 175 6.97 31.48 -25.44
C SER A 175 8.10 32.37 -25.96
N ARG A 176 8.66 32.06 -27.14
CA ARG A 176 9.66 32.89 -27.82
C ARG A 176 9.06 34.04 -28.65
N THR A 177 7.85 33.87 -29.14
CA THR A 177 7.19 34.79 -30.08
C THR A 177 5.98 35.52 -29.46
N ALA A 178 5.48 35.04 -28.31
CA ALA A 178 4.32 35.61 -27.65
C ALA A 178 4.62 36.99 -27.03
N ARG A 179 3.92 38.02 -27.55
CA ARG A 179 3.93 39.39 -27.02
C ARG A 179 3.50 39.48 -25.55
N HIS A 180 2.67 38.55 -25.08
CA HIS A 180 2.19 38.46 -23.71
C HIS A 180 2.40 37.05 -23.14
N PRO A 181 3.59 36.73 -22.59
CA PRO A 181 3.95 35.37 -22.18
C PRO A 181 3.10 34.83 -21.01
N TRP A 182 2.59 35.71 -20.14
CA TRP A 182 1.69 35.31 -19.05
C TRP A 182 0.33 34.82 -19.56
N LEU A 183 -0.26 35.50 -20.56
CA LEU A 183 -1.52 35.06 -21.18
C LEU A 183 -1.35 33.70 -21.88
N LEU A 184 -0.22 33.50 -22.58
CA LEU A 184 0.10 32.19 -23.18
C LEU A 184 0.13 31.08 -22.11
N VAL A 185 0.82 31.30 -20.99
CA VAL A 185 0.88 30.34 -19.87
C VAL A 185 -0.51 30.08 -19.30
N ALA A 186 -1.28 31.13 -19.01
CA ALA A 186 -2.63 31.00 -18.46
C ALA A 186 -3.56 30.21 -19.39
N SER A 187 -3.52 30.48 -20.70
CA SER A 187 -4.33 29.75 -21.70
C SER A 187 -3.91 28.28 -21.84
N VAL A 188 -2.60 27.98 -21.92
CA VAL A 188 -2.12 26.60 -22.03
C VAL A 188 -2.41 25.79 -20.78
N VAL A 189 -2.20 26.37 -19.58
CA VAL A 189 -2.51 25.72 -18.30
C VAL A 189 -4.02 25.55 -18.14
N GLY A 190 -4.83 26.56 -18.46
CA GLY A 190 -6.29 26.49 -18.40
C GLY A 190 -6.87 25.42 -19.33
N ALA A 191 -6.38 25.34 -20.57
CA ALA A 191 -6.77 24.30 -21.52
C ALA A 191 -6.37 22.88 -21.04
N LEU A 192 -5.17 22.73 -20.46
CA LEU A 192 -4.71 21.45 -19.94
C LEU A 192 -5.48 21.01 -18.69
N LEU A 193 -5.78 21.94 -17.76
CA LEU A 193 -6.61 21.67 -16.59
C LEU A 193 -8.06 21.33 -16.98
N GLY A 194 -8.63 22.05 -17.95
CA GLY A 194 -9.96 21.74 -18.50
C GLY A 194 -9.99 20.35 -19.15
N GLY A 195 -8.96 20.00 -19.91
CA GLY A 195 -8.80 18.66 -20.49
C GLY A 195 -8.59 17.55 -19.44
N HIS A 196 -7.81 17.80 -18.40
CA HIS A 196 -7.66 16.88 -17.26
C HIS A 196 -9.02 16.66 -16.58
N ALA A 197 -9.77 17.74 -16.31
CA ALA A 197 -11.08 17.66 -15.66
C ALA A 197 -12.13 16.92 -16.51
N THR A 198 -12.13 17.09 -17.84
CA THR A 198 -13.08 16.40 -18.72
C THR A 198 -12.68 14.95 -19.01
N VAL A 199 -11.46 14.72 -19.53
CA VAL A 199 -11.03 13.40 -20.04
C VAL A 199 -10.54 12.47 -18.94
N LEU A 200 -9.85 13.01 -17.91
CA LEU A 200 -9.38 12.22 -16.76
C LEU A 200 -10.28 12.40 -15.52
N GLY A 201 -11.26 13.29 -15.52
CA GLY A 201 -12.18 13.50 -14.39
C GLY A 201 -13.58 12.96 -14.68
N ILE A 202 -14.34 13.69 -15.49
CA ILE A 202 -15.76 13.44 -15.73
C ILE A 202 -15.99 12.19 -16.61
N PHE A 203 -15.23 12.03 -17.69
CA PHE A 203 -15.47 10.99 -18.70
C PHE A 203 -15.41 9.54 -18.17
N PRO A 204 -14.45 9.14 -17.32
CA PRO A 204 -14.41 7.78 -16.77
C PRO A 204 -15.61 7.51 -15.85
N ILE A 205 -15.92 8.46 -14.95
CA ILE A 205 -17.05 8.38 -14.02
C ILE A 205 -18.37 8.27 -14.80
N TYR A 206 -18.57 9.16 -15.77
CA TYR A 206 -19.74 9.18 -16.65
C TYR A 206 -19.96 7.82 -17.33
N THR A 207 -18.89 7.24 -17.88
CA THR A 207 -18.98 5.97 -18.59
C THR A 207 -19.24 4.80 -17.64
N MET A 208 -18.64 4.78 -16.45
CA MET A 208 -18.90 3.77 -15.41
C MET A 208 -20.35 3.76 -14.93
N VAL A 209 -20.95 4.95 -14.76
CA VAL A 209 -22.35 5.10 -14.33
C VAL A 209 -23.30 4.73 -15.47
N HIS A 210 -23.10 5.27 -16.68
CA HIS A 210 -24.01 5.00 -17.80
C HIS A 210 -23.95 3.56 -18.32
N GLN A 211 -22.79 2.90 -18.29
CA GLN A 211 -22.64 1.52 -18.78
C GLN A 211 -22.77 0.47 -17.67
N GLN A 212 -23.17 0.85 -16.45
CA GLN A 212 -23.44 -0.06 -15.32
C GLN A 212 -22.27 -1.04 -15.05
N ILE A 213 -21.05 -0.53 -15.15
CA ILE A 213 -19.80 -1.29 -15.00
C ILE A 213 -19.72 -1.87 -13.57
N GLN A 214 -19.23 -3.11 -13.44
CA GLN A 214 -19.15 -3.79 -12.15
C GLN A 214 -17.88 -3.46 -11.36
N TYR A 215 -17.80 -3.96 -10.12
CA TYR A 215 -16.83 -3.53 -9.10
C TYR A 215 -15.36 -3.57 -9.56
N ILE A 216 -14.90 -4.68 -10.15
CA ILE A 216 -13.48 -4.87 -10.52
C ILE A 216 -13.03 -3.82 -11.55
N PRO A 217 -13.68 -3.68 -12.73
CA PRO A 217 -13.32 -2.64 -13.68
C PRO A 217 -13.50 -1.21 -13.16
N LYS A 218 -14.47 -0.94 -12.26
CA LYS A 218 -14.58 0.37 -11.59
C LYS A 218 -13.33 0.71 -10.78
N VAL A 219 -12.86 -0.19 -9.92
CA VAL A 219 -11.65 0.02 -9.09
C VAL A 219 -10.40 0.16 -9.95
N ILE A 220 -10.27 -0.64 -11.03
CA ILE A 220 -9.16 -0.51 -11.99
C ILE A 220 -9.18 0.87 -12.65
N LEU A 221 -10.33 1.36 -13.11
CA LEU A 221 -10.45 2.68 -13.71
C LEU A 221 -10.07 3.80 -12.74
N MET A 222 -10.59 3.81 -11.51
CA MET A 222 -10.29 4.86 -10.53
C MET A 222 -8.80 4.89 -10.12
N THR A 223 -8.19 3.71 -9.96
CA THR A 223 -6.76 3.63 -9.62
C THR A 223 -5.87 4.04 -10.80
N GLU A 224 -6.19 3.64 -12.02
CA GLU A 224 -5.46 4.03 -13.23
C GLU A 224 -5.63 5.51 -13.58
N GLN A 225 -6.82 6.07 -13.39
CA GLN A 225 -7.12 7.49 -13.55
C GLN A 225 -6.23 8.35 -12.65
N LEU A 226 -6.18 8.05 -11.34
CA LEU A 226 -5.30 8.74 -10.39
C LEU A 226 -3.82 8.52 -10.72
N ARG A 227 -3.43 7.31 -11.15
CA ARG A 227 -2.07 7.03 -11.62
C ARG A 227 -1.68 7.91 -12.79
N LEU A 228 -2.53 8.05 -13.80
CA LEU A 228 -2.29 8.88 -14.99
C LEU A 228 -2.25 10.37 -14.65
N LEU A 229 -3.14 10.85 -13.76
CA LEU A 229 -3.11 12.22 -13.26
C LEU A 229 -1.80 12.54 -12.52
N MET A 230 -1.37 11.67 -11.61
CA MET A 230 -0.11 11.80 -10.87
C MET A 230 1.10 11.79 -11.81
N LYS A 231 1.11 10.95 -12.85
CA LYS A 231 2.18 10.93 -13.85
C LYS A 231 2.20 12.17 -14.75
N SER A 232 1.03 12.63 -15.22
CA SER A 232 0.91 13.89 -15.98
C SER A 232 1.49 15.05 -15.16
N HIS A 233 1.08 15.17 -13.89
CA HIS A 233 1.61 16.18 -12.97
C HIS A 233 3.13 16.10 -12.82
N SER A 234 3.67 14.91 -12.54
CA SER A 234 5.11 14.72 -12.36
C SER A 234 5.92 15.09 -13.61
N PHE A 235 5.47 14.65 -14.79
CA PHE A 235 6.14 14.98 -16.05
C PHE A 235 6.19 16.49 -16.31
N LEU A 236 5.07 17.19 -16.12
CA LEU A 236 4.98 18.66 -16.26
C LEU A 236 5.90 19.35 -15.24
N ARG A 237 5.77 19.00 -13.95
CA ARG A 237 6.48 19.64 -12.84
C ARG A 237 8.00 19.50 -12.94
N GLU A 238 8.51 18.38 -13.42
CA GLU A 238 9.95 18.15 -13.59
C GLU A 238 10.50 18.73 -14.91
N THR A 239 9.70 18.76 -15.99
CA THR A 239 10.15 19.26 -17.30
C THR A 239 10.15 20.79 -17.38
N VAL A 240 9.13 21.46 -16.82
CA VAL A 240 8.93 22.91 -16.97
C VAL A 240 10.12 23.76 -16.45
N PRO A 241 10.74 23.49 -15.29
CA PRO A 241 11.86 24.31 -14.80
C PRO A 241 13.07 24.28 -15.73
N ASN A 242 13.47 23.08 -16.17
CA ASN A 242 14.59 22.89 -17.09
C ASN A 242 14.31 23.53 -18.46
N LEU A 243 13.09 23.33 -18.98
CA LEU A 243 12.65 23.88 -20.25
C LEU A 243 12.55 25.41 -20.22
N ARG A 244 12.14 26.00 -19.09
CA ARG A 244 12.13 27.46 -18.87
C ARG A 244 13.55 28.05 -18.94
N ALA A 245 14.51 27.45 -18.23
CA ALA A 245 15.90 27.89 -18.26
C ALA A 245 16.52 27.75 -19.68
N GLN A 246 16.22 26.65 -20.36
CA GLN A 246 16.59 26.39 -21.75
C GLN A 246 16.02 27.42 -22.75
N THR A 247 14.76 27.81 -22.59
CA THR A 247 14.14 28.87 -23.40
C THR A 247 14.85 30.20 -23.23
N THR A 248 15.19 30.59 -21.99
CA THR A 248 16.00 31.79 -21.71
C THR A 248 17.39 31.71 -22.34
N ALA A 249 18.01 30.52 -22.38
CA ALA A 249 19.31 30.27 -23.01
C ALA A 249 19.26 30.08 -24.54
N GLY A 250 18.12 30.30 -25.20
CA GLY A 250 17.98 30.20 -26.66
C GLY A 250 18.03 28.77 -27.25
N LYS A 251 18.22 27.74 -26.42
CA LYS A 251 18.32 26.33 -26.83
C LYS A 251 17.16 25.52 -26.25
N VAL A 252 16.07 25.33 -26.99
CA VAL A 252 14.93 24.50 -26.57
C VAL A 252 15.14 23.06 -27.03
N LYS A 253 15.27 22.12 -26.08
CA LYS A 253 15.24 20.69 -26.33
C LYS A 253 14.13 20.05 -25.49
N LEU A 254 13.06 19.61 -26.17
CA LEU A 254 12.00 18.84 -25.53
C LEU A 254 12.52 17.43 -25.17
N PRO A 255 12.03 16.82 -24.07
CA PRO A 255 12.31 15.41 -23.79
C PRO A 255 11.74 14.52 -24.91
N ALA A 256 12.37 13.39 -25.18
CA ALA A 256 11.87 12.47 -26.21
C ALA A 256 10.52 11.86 -25.81
N LEU A 257 9.56 11.83 -26.73
CA LEU A 257 8.24 11.21 -26.51
C LEU A 257 8.35 9.73 -26.08
N SER A 258 9.37 9.01 -26.57
CA SER A 258 9.67 7.64 -26.16
C SER A 258 10.06 7.52 -24.68
N THR A 259 10.79 8.50 -24.13
CA THR A 259 11.12 8.57 -22.70
C THR A 259 9.87 8.84 -21.86
N TYR A 260 8.97 9.71 -22.32
CA TYR A 260 7.71 9.97 -21.63
C TYR A 260 6.77 8.75 -21.67
N LEU A 261 6.62 8.11 -22.83
CA LEU A 261 5.86 6.86 -22.99
C LEU A 261 6.42 5.74 -22.09
N TYR A 262 7.74 5.58 -22.04
CA TYR A 262 8.39 4.63 -21.14
C TYR A 262 8.06 4.92 -19.66
N PHE A 263 8.10 6.18 -19.23
CA PHE A 263 7.68 6.58 -17.90
C PHE A 263 6.20 6.28 -17.61
N LEU A 264 5.29 6.49 -18.56
CA LEU A 264 3.87 6.17 -18.38
C LEU A 264 3.64 4.70 -18.04
N CYS A 265 4.45 3.79 -18.59
CA CYS A 265 4.41 2.37 -18.24
C CYS A 265 5.17 2.00 -16.94
N CYS A 266 6.24 2.73 -16.57
CA CYS A 266 7.11 2.36 -15.44
C CYS A 266 6.39 2.28 -14.07
N PRO A 267 6.79 1.38 -13.16
CA PRO A 267 6.23 1.26 -11.81
C PRO A 267 6.75 2.35 -10.84
N THR A 268 6.80 3.60 -11.30
CA THR A 268 7.15 4.79 -10.51
C THR A 268 6.25 5.96 -10.91
N LEU A 269 6.01 6.89 -9.98
CA LEU A 269 5.24 8.11 -10.22
C LEU A 269 6.13 9.35 -10.39
N LEU A 270 7.45 9.24 -10.22
CA LEU A 270 8.39 10.35 -10.40
C LEU A 270 9.05 10.30 -11.78
N TYR A 271 8.90 11.36 -12.57
CA TYR A 271 9.51 11.50 -13.89
C TYR A 271 11.01 11.82 -13.80
N ARG A 272 11.82 11.06 -14.54
CA ARG A 272 13.23 11.33 -14.83
C ARG A 272 13.48 11.06 -16.32
N GLU A 273 14.45 11.75 -16.90
CA GLU A 273 14.88 11.50 -18.29
C GLU A 273 15.57 10.13 -18.45
N THR A 274 16.22 9.65 -17.39
CA THR A 274 16.91 8.36 -17.36
C THR A 274 16.57 7.58 -16.09
N TYR A 275 16.50 6.26 -16.22
CA TYR A 275 16.28 5.32 -15.12
C TYR A 275 17.31 4.19 -15.21
N PRO A 276 17.71 3.58 -14.08
CA PRO A 276 18.55 2.39 -14.10
C PRO A 276 17.78 1.23 -14.76
N ARG A 277 18.45 0.51 -15.66
CA ARG A 277 17.84 -0.60 -16.43
C ARG A 277 18.56 -1.93 -16.23
N THR A 278 17.81 -3.02 -16.23
CA THR A 278 18.39 -4.38 -16.27
C THR A 278 18.93 -4.67 -17.68
N SER A 279 19.90 -5.58 -17.79
CA SER A 279 20.48 -6.00 -19.09
C SER A 279 19.50 -6.84 -19.92
N VAL A 280 18.75 -7.73 -19.28
CA VAL A 280 17.83 -8.69 -19.91
C VAL A 280 16.46 -8.69 -19.20
N ILE A 281 15.46 -9.30 -19.84
CA ILE A 281 14.15 -9.62 -19.26
C ILE A 281 14.15 -11.09 -18.86
N ARG A 282 13.93 -11.40 -17.58
CA ARG A 282 13.83 -12.78 -17.09
C ARG A 282 12.37 -13.23 -17.13
N TRP A 283 11.93 -13.74 -18.28
CA TRP A 283 10.53 -14.16 -18.50
C TRP A 283 9.98 -15.12 -17.44
N ARG A 284 10.82 -16.02 -16.89
CA ARG A 284 10.45 -16.88 -15.76
C ARG A 284 9.94 -16.07 -14.55
N VAL A 285 10.65 -14.99 -14.18
CA VAL A 285 10.26 -14.10 -13.06
C VAL A 285 8.97 -13.35 -13.37
N VAL A 286 8.77 -12.95 -14.64
CA VAL A 286 7.49 -12.35 -15.10
C VAL A 286 6.34 -13.33 -14.90
N VAL A 287 6.46 -14.56 -15.42
CA VAL A 287 5.41 -15.59 -15.34
C VAL A 287 5.14 -15.98 -13.90
N GLU A 288 6.17 -16.22 -13.07
CA GLU A 288 6.01 -16.54 -11.65
C GLU A 288 5.25 -15.43 -10.91
N ASN A 289 5.56 -14.16 -11.16
CA ASN A 289 4.86 -13.04 -10.52
C ASN A 289 3.44 -12.82 -11.07
N CYS A 290 3.19 -13.08 -12.36
CA CYS A 290 1.83 -13.08 -12.92
C CYS A 290 0.97 -14.22 -12.37
N VAL A 291 1.52 -15.42 -12.16
CA VAL A 291 0.80 -16.54 -11.54
C VAL A 291 0.48 -16.23 -10.08
N LYS A 292 1.45 -15.70 -9.30
CA LYS A 292 1.20 -15.20 -7.93
C LYS A 292 0.14 -14.09 -7.90
N PHE A 293 0.12 -13.21 -8.91
CA PHE A 293 -0.90 -12.17 -9.06
C PHE A 293 -2.30 -12.78 -9.22
N LEU A 294 -2.48 -13.68 -10.19
CA LEU A 294 -3.76 -14.33 -10.43
C LEU A 294 -4.22 -15.17 -9.22
N ALA A 295 -3.28 -15.84 -8.53
CA ALA A 295 -3.56 -16.62 -7.34
C ALA A 295 -4.12 -15.76 -6.18
N PHE A 296 -3.57 -14.57 -5.90
CA PHE A 296 -4.15 -13.72 -4.86
C PHE A 296 -5.51 -13.13 -5.28
N VAL A 297 -5.73 -12.81 -6.56
CA VAL A 297 -7.03 -12.32 -7.04
C VAL A 297 -8.12 -13.36 -6.78
N PHE A 298 -7.81 -14.64 -7.06
CA PHE A 298 -8.68 -15.75 -6.74
C PHE A 298 -8.90 -15.90 -5.22
N VAL A 299 -7.85 -15.90 -4.41
CA VAL A 299 -7.98 -15.97 -2.93
C VAL A 299 -8.77 -14.80 -2.35
N LEU A 300 -8.61 -13.58 -2.87
CA LEU A 300 -9.38 -12.41 -2.46
C LEU A 300 -10.87 -12.58 -2.77
N ALA A 301 -11.21 -13.12 -3.95
CA ALA A 301 -12.58 -13.45 -4.31
C ALA A 301 -13.18 -14.55 -3.42
N LEU A 302 -12.39 -15.59 -3.06
CA LEU A 302 -12.81 -16.61 -2.09
C LEU A 302 -13.12 -15.99 -0.72
N ILE A 303 -12.25 -15.11 -0.20
CA ILE A 303 -12.47 -14.45 1.09
C ILE A 303 -13.76 -13.63 1.06
N MET A 304 -13.98 -12.84 0.01
CA MET A 304 -15.22 -12.08 -0.13
C MET A 304 -16.45 -12.99 -0.23
N ARG A 305 -16.48 -13.95 -1.16
CA ARG A 305 -17.66 -14.78 -1.40
C ARG A 305 -18.00 -15.72 -0.23
N ARG A 306 -16.98 -16.30 0.43
CA ARG A 306 -17.18 -17.39 1.40
C ARG A 306 -17.09 -16.93 2.86
N LEU A 307 -16.34 -15.88 3.19
CA LEU A 307 -16.24 -15.38 4.57
C LEU A 307 -17.01 -14.07 4.78
N SER A 308 -16.95 -13.11 3.86
CA SER A 308 -17.63 -11.82 4.03
C SER A 308 -19.12 -11.89 3.69
N ASN A 309 -19.47 -12.27 2.46
CA ASN A 309 -20.84 -12.21 1.93
C ASN A 309 -21.90 -12.87 2.82
N PRO A 310 -21.77 -14.14 3.27
CA PRO A 310 -22.83 -14.78 4.06
C PRO A 310 -23.09 -14.08 5.41
N VAL A 311 -22.06 -13.47 6.02
CA VAL A 311 -22.22 -12.71 7.27
C VAL A 311 -22.98 -11.41 7.00
N TYR A 312 -22.56 -10.64 6.00
CA TYR A 312 -23.06 -9.28 5.80
C TYR A 312 -24.39 -9.18 5.06
N ILE A 313 -24.73 -10.14 4.19
CA ILE A 313 -26.04 -10.18 3.54
C ILE A 313 -27.14 -10.24 4.62
N HIS A 314 -27.06 -11.19 5.55
CA HIS A 314 -28.04 -11.32 6.63
C HIS A 314 -27.97 -10.18 7.65
N LEU A 315 -26.76 -9.71 8.01
CA LEU A 315 -26.61 -8.64 9.00
C LEU A 315 -27.11 -7.28 8.49
N SER A 316 -26.98 -7.00 7.18
CA SER A 316 -27.48 -5.75 6.55
C SER A 316 -29.02 -5.62 6.55
N LEU A 317 -29.75 -6.71 6.76
CA LEU A 317 -31.21 -6.71 6.85
C LEU A 317 -31.71 -6.33 8.25
N GLN A 318 -30.86 -6.41 9.27
CA GLN A 318 -31.20 -6.11 10.66
C GLN A 318 -30.94 -4.63 10.99
N PRO A 319 -31.71 -4.02 11.91
CA PRO A 319 -31.42 -2.67 12.38
C PRO A 319 -30.06 -2.61 13.10
N PHE A 320 -29.35 -1.49 12.98
CA PHE A 320 -28.02 -1.34 13.57
C PHE A 320 -28.05 -1.48 15.10
N ARG A 321 -27.35 -2.49 15.63
CA ARG A 321 -27.21 -2.76 17.07
C ARG A 321 -25.76 -3.07 17.39
N LEU A 322 -25.23 -2.49 18.48
CA LEU A 322 -23.86 -2.73 18.93
C LEU A 322 -23.61 -4.20 19.29
N GLU A 323 -24.63 -4.88 19.82
CA GLU A 323 -24.62 -6.30 20.21
C GLU A 323 -24.32 -7.24 19.04
N THR A 324 -24.76 -6.92 17.82
CA THR A 324 -24.48 -7.71 16.61
C THR A 324 -23.28 -7.17 15.82
N PHE A 325 -23.09 -5.84 15.83
CA PHE A 325 -21.98 -5.18 15.14
C PHE A 325 -20.60 -5.55 15.74
N VAL A 326 -20.43 -5.54 17.07
CA VAL A 326 -19.13 -5.79 17.68
C VAL A 326 -18.63 -7.22 17.42
N PRO A 327 -19.44 -8.29 17.60
CA PRO A 327 -19.03 -9.65 17.22
C PRO A 327 -18.72 -9.80 15.73
N ALA A 328 -19.52 -9.18 14.84
CA ALA A 328 -19.27 -9.21 13.40
C ALA A 328 -17.93 -8.55 13.02
N MET A 329 -17.62 -7.40 13.63
CA MET A 329 -16.33 -6.72 13.48
C MET A 329 -15.17 -7.60 14.00
N CYS A 330 -15.31 -8.20 15.18
CA CYS A 330 -14.30 -9.10 15.75
C CYS A 330 -14.02 -10.31 14.85
N ASN A 331 -15.06 -10.98 14.35
CA ASN A 331 -14.92 -12.11 13.42
C ASN A 331 -14.26 -11.71 12.10
N SER A 332 -14.37 -10.44 11.72
CA SER A 332 -13.82 -9.89 10.47
C SER A 332 -12.38 -9.41 10.57
N ILE A 333 -11.78 -9.39 11.78
CA ILE A 333 -10.37 -9.02 11.98
C ILE A 333 -9.43 -9.91 11.15
N LEU A 334 -9.61 -11.23 11.20
CA LEU A 334 -8.73 -12.15 10.49
C LEU A 334 -8.92 -12.06 8.96
N PRO A 335 -10.15 -12.16 8.39
CA PRO A 335 -10.37 -11.93 6.96
C PRO A 335 -9.81 -10.60 6.45
N ALA A 336 -10.12 -9.47 7.12
CA ALA A 336 -9.68 -8.14 6.71
C ALA A 336 -8.15 -7.98 6.78
N THR A 337 -7.51 -8.58 7.79
CA THR A 337 -6.04 -8.60 7.90
C THR A 337 -5.39 -9.41 6.78
N VAL A 338 -5.93 -10.60 6.47
CA VAL A 338 -5.44 -11.41 5.35
C VAL A 338 -5.62 -10.65 4.03
N MET A 339 -6.79 -10.02 3.80
CA MET A 339 -7.04 -9.17 2.63
C MET A 339 -6.00 -8.05 2.48
N LEU A 340 -5.66 -7.34 3.57
CA LEU A 340 -4.61 -6.32 3.56
C LEU A 340 -3.25 -6.89 3.13
N LEU A 341 -2.84 -8.00 3.74
CA LEU A 341 -1.52 -8.62 3.50
C LEU A 341 -1.40 -9.20 2.09
N ILE A 342 -2.42 -9.90 1.59
CA ILE A 342 -2.40 -10.45 0.22
C ILE A 342 -2.51 -9.34 -0.83
N SER A 343 -3.24 -8.25 -0.56
CA SER A 343 -3.33 -7.11 -1.49
C SER A 343 -2.00 -6.36 -1.57
N PHE A 344 -1.30 -6.20 -0.43
CA PHE A 344 0.07 -5.69 -0.41
C PHE A 344 1.03 -6.56 -1.23
N TYR A 345 1.08 -7.87 -0.94
CA TYR A 345 1.97 -8.80 -1.64
C TYR A 345 1.64 -8.91 -3.13
N GLY A 346 0.35 -8.93 -3.46
CA GLY A 346 -0.16 -9.02 -4.81
C GLY A 346 0.15 -7.81 -5.68
N ILE A 347 -0.17 -6.61 -5.19
CA ILE A 347 -0.02 -5.37 -5.97
C ILE A 347 1.41 -4.83 -5.85
N LEU A 348 1.87 -4.51 -4.63
CA LEU A 348 3.12 -3.78 -4.43
C LEU A 348 4.38 -4.63 -4.67
N HIS A 349 4.27 -5.96 -4.52
CA HIS A 349 5.37 -6.86 -4.84
C HIS A 349 5.16 -7.58 -6.18
N CYS A 350 4.13 -8.42 -6.35
CA CYS A 350 4.01 -9.25 -7.57
C CYS A 350 3.76 -8.42 -8.84
N TRP A 351 2.71 -7.58 -8.85
CA TRP A 351 2.35 -6.76 -10.02
C TRP A 351 3.45 -5.78 -10.41
N LEU A 352 3.95 -4.98 -9.45
CA LEU A 352 4.99 -4.00 -9.74
C LEU A 352 6.31 -4.65 -10.17
N ASN A 353 6.69 -5.82 -9.64
CA ASN A 353 7.88 -6.52 -10.13
C ASN A 353 7.69 -7.17 -11.50
N ALA A 354 6.50 -7.68 -11.83
CA ALA A 354 6.20 -8.15 -13.18
C ALA A 354 6.36 -7.02 -14.21
N PHE A 355 5.78 -5.83 -13.94
CA PHE A 355 5.95 -4.64 -14.78
C PHE A 355 7.40 -4.15 -14.81
N ALA A 356 8.11 -4.16 -13.67
CA ALA A 356 9.51 -3.77 -13.61
C ALA A 356 10.40 -4.68 -14.48
N GLU A 357 10.20 -6.00 -14.41
CA GLU A 357 10.98 -6.97 -15.19
C GLU A 357 10.70 -6.81 -16.70
N VAL A 358 9.43 -6.74 -17.12
CA VAL A 358 9.05 -6.53 -18.53
C VAL A 358 9.62 -5.22 -19.10
N LEU A 359 9.57 -4.13 -18.32
CA LEU A 359 10.08 -2.83 -18.73
C LEU A 359 11.61 -2.68 -18.55
N ARG A 360 12.29 -3.71 -18.02
CA ARG A 360 13.71 -3.66 -17.63
C ARG A 360 14.03 -2.53 -16.65
N PHE A 361 13.10 -2.18 -15.75
CA PHE A 361 13.29 -1.18 -14.69
C PHE A 361 14.01 -1.81 -13.49
N ALA A 362 15.10 -1.19 -13.01
CA ALA A 362 16.00 -1.82 -12.05
C ALA A 362 15.88 -1.32 -10.59
N ASP A 363 15.15 -0.23 -10.30
CA ASP A 363 14.87 0.17 -8.91
C ASP A 363 13.57 -0.51 -8.43
N ARG A 364 13.69 -1.61 -7.67
CA ARG A 364 12.53 -2.37 -7.17
C ARG A 364 12.14 -2.01 -5.73
N GLY A 365 12.58 -0.86 -5.25
CA GLY A 365 12.26 -0.32 -3.92
C GLY A 365 10.86 0.31 -3.84
N PHE A 366 9.81 -0.46 -4.12
CA PHE A 366 8.41 0.00 -4.08
C PHE A 366 7.85 0.15 -2.67
N TYR A 367 8.47 -0.52 -1.70
CA TYR A 367 8.15 -0.51 -0.27
C TYR A 367 9.43 -0.80 0.53
N GLN A 368 9.34 -0.67 1.85
CA GLN A 368 10.39 -1.03 2.83
C GLN A 368 9.81 -1.95 3.92
N ASP A 369 10.57 -2.22 4.97
CA ASP A 369 10.19 -2.99 6.15
C ASP A 369 9.14 -2.26 7.03
N TRP A 370 7.94 -2.05 6.47
CA TRP A 370 6.84 -1.38 7.14
C TRP A 370 6.28 -2.20 8.32
N TRP A 371 6.42 -3.53 8.28
CA TRP A 371 6.04 -4.44 9.37
C TRP A 371 6.84 -4.21 10.67
N ASN A 372 8.03 -3.59 10.57
CA ASN A 372 8.86 -3.18 11.71
C ASN A 372 8.51 -1.76 12.24
N ALA A 373 7.48 -1.09 11.71
CA ALA A 373 7.16 0.28 12.12
C ALA A 373 6.71 0.35 13.59
N THR A 374 7.33 1.24 14.37
CA THR A 374 6.90 1.58 15.75
C THR A 374 6.03 2.83 15.81
N SER A 375 5.72 3.43 14.65
CA SER A 375 4.92 4.65 14.49
C SER A 375 4.13 4.61 13.19
N PHE A 376 2.93 5.21 13.17
CA PHE A 376 2.19 5.40 11.93
C PHE A 376 2.93 6.28 10.93
N ALA A 377 3.70 7.27 11.42
CA ALA A 377 4.61 8.06 10.60
C ALA A 377 5.61 7.20 9.83
N THR A 378 6.19 6.16 10.45
CA THR A 378 7.10 5.23 9.78
C THR A 378 6.36 4.26 8.86
N TYR A 379 5.19 3.77 9.27
CA TYR A 379 4.33 2.93 8.43
C TYR A 379 3.99 3.61 7.09
N TYR A 380 3.43 4.83 7.12
CA TYR A 380 3.05 5.56 5.90
C TYR A 380 4.24 5.86 4.96
N ARG A 381 5.44 6.05 5.51
CA ARG A 381 6.68 6.25 4.71
C ARG A 381 7.19 4.96 4.05
N LYS A 382 6.94 3.79 4.65
CA LYS A 382 7.50 2.50 4.21
C LYS A 382 6.53 1.62 3.43
N TRP A 383 5.21 1.77 3.63
CA TRP A 383 4.18 0.90 3.05
C TRP A 383 4.14 0.94 1.52
N ASN A 384 4.01 2.13 0.93
CA ASN A 384 3.96 2.35 -0.51
C ASN A 384 4.82 3.57 -0.85
N ILE A 385 6.09 3.30 -1.13
CA ILE A 385 7.10 4.33 -1.43
C ILE A 385 6.77 5.05 -2.74
N VAL A 386 6.16 4.36 -3.71
CA VAL A 386 5.81 4.94 -5.02
C VAL A 386 4.84 6.11 -4.88
N VAL A 387 3.80 5.97 -4.07
CA VAL A 387 2.82 7.04 -3.79
C VAL A 387 3.34 8.01 -2.75
N HIS A 388 4.01 7.53 -1.69
CA HIS A 388 4.61 8.37 -0.66
C HIS A 388 5.58 9.40 -1.26
N ASP A 389 6.49 8.98 -2.15
CA ASP A 389 7.50 9.88 -2.69
C ASP A 389 6.89 10.94 -3.62
N TRP A 390 5.83 10.60 -4.36
CA TRP A 390 5.08 11.57 -5.16
C TRP A 390 4.41 12.62 -4.26
N LEU A 391 3.69 12.18 -3.22
CA LEU A 391 3.08 13.06 -2.23
C LEU A 391 4.13 13.92 -1.49
N HIS A 392 5.29 13.35 -1.16
CA HIS A 392 6.35 14.06 -0.46
C HIS A 392 7.01 15.14 -1.34
N LEU A 393 7.44 14.76 -2.55
CA LEU A 393 8.22 15.64 -3.44
C LEU A 393 7.36 16.70 -4.13
N TYR A 394 6.09 16.41 -4.44
CA TYR A 394 5.26 17.29 -5.28
C TYR A 394 4.10 17.96 -4.56
N ILE A 395 3.69 17.45 -3.40
CA ILE A 395 2.64 18.09 -2.59
C ILE A 395 3.27 18.70 -1.34
N TYR A 396 3.88 17.90 -0.47
CA TYR A 396 4.45 18.42 0.78
C TYR A 396 5.59 19.42 0.56
N GLN A 397 6.58 19.11 -0.30
CA GLN A 397 7.71 20.00 -0.56
C GLN A 397 7.31 21.28 -1.31
N ASP A 398 6.45 21.18 -2.33
CA ASP A 398 6.02 22.35 -3.10
C ASP A 398 5.09 23.27 -2.25
N LEU A 399 4.19 22.71 -1.41
CA LEU A 399 3.44 23.49 -0.41
C LEU A 399 4.36 24.15 0.63
N PHE A 400 5.37 23.42 1.13
CA PHE A 400 6.34 23.96 2.08
C PHE A 400 7.22 25.06 1.47
N TRP A 401 7.49 25.00 0.16
CA TRP A 401 8.19 26.05 -0.58
C TRP A 401 7.31 27.29 -0.76
N LEU A 402 6.03 27.12 -1.14
CA LEU A 402 5.07 28.22 -1.34
C LEU A 402 4.75 28.98 -0.04
N PHE A 403 4.46 28.29 1.06
CA PHE A 403 4.03 28.89 2.32
C PHE A 403 5.15 29.05 3.38
N GLY A 404 6.34 28.53 3.07
CA GLY A 404 7.53 28.67 3.90
C GLY A 404 7.53 27.87 5.21
N LYS A 405 8.61 28.02 5.98
CA LYS A 405 8.94 27.17 7.15
C LYS A 405 7.84 27.09 8.22
N LYS A 406 7.04 28.16 8.39
CA LYS A 406 5.96 28.22 9.39
C LYS A 406 4.82 27.24 9.08
N TRP A 407 4.63 26.86 7.81
CA TRP A 407 3.53 26.02 7.35
C TRP A 407 3.83 24.52 7.36
N ARG A 408 4.92 24.06 8.01
CA ARG A 408 5.31 22.64 8.03
C ARG A 408 4.20 21.67 8.44
N VAL A 409 3.42 22.01 9.47
CA VAL A 409 2.29 21.19 9.93
C VAL A 409 1.12 21.27 8.95
N GLY A 410 0.80 22.47 8.44
CA GLY A 410 -0.25 22.67 7.42
C GLY A 410 0.03 21.89 6.13
N ALA A 411 1.26 21.93 5.61
CA ALA A 411 1.67 21.16 4.43
C ALA A 411 1.58 19.65 4.67
N MET A 412 1.93 19.17 5.88
CA MET A 412 1.75 17.76 6.26
C MET A 412 0.27 17.38 6.27
N LEU A 413 -0.58 18.14 6.97
CA LEU A 413 -2.01 17.87 7.08
C LEU A 413 -2.71 17.96 5.72
N ALA A 414 -2.37 18.92 4.86
CA ALA A 414 -2.88 19.03 3.50
C ALA A 414 -2.50 17.81 2.64
N THR A 415 -1.27 17.30 2.78
CA THR A 415 -0.82 16.08 2.08
C THR A 415 -1.58 14.83 2.56
N PHE A 416 -1.81 14.72 3.87
CA PHE A 416 -2.65 13.64 4.44
C PHE A 416 -4.11 13.75 3.99
N LEU A 417 -4.68 14.96 3.98
CA LEU A 417 -6.05 15.21 3.55
C LEU A 417 -6.25 14.86 2.07
N LEU A 418 -5.33 15.28 1.18
CA LEU A 418 -5.35 14.92 -0.23
C LEU A 418 -5.30 13.39 -0.42
N SER A 419 -4.44 12.71 0.35
CA SER A 419 -4.37 11.24 0.34
C SER A 419 -5.70 10.61 0.81
N ALA A 420 -6.30 11.10 1.89
CA ALA A 420 -7.58 10.60 2.41
C ALA A 420 -8.72 10.77 1.40
N ILE A 421 -8.81 11.93 0.74
CA ILE A 421 -9.78 12.20 -0.33
C ILE A 421 -9.56 11.23 -1.51
N ALA A 422 -8.31 11.00 -1.93
CA ALA A 422 -8.01 10.07 -3.02
C ALA A 422 -8.36 8.61 -2.71
N HIS A 423 -8.19 8.17 -1.46
CA HIS A 423 -8.59 6.83 -1.02
C HIS A 423 -10.10 6.68 -0.98
N GLU A 424 -10.82 7.65 -0.41
CA GLU A 424 -12.29 7.65 -0.39
C GLU A 424 -12.86 7.71 -1.81
N TYR A 425 -12.26 8.51 -2.71
CA TYR A 425 -12.63 8.59 -4.12
C TYR A 425 -12.59 7.21 -4.81
N ILE A 426 -11.50 6.44 -4.64
CA ILE A 426 -11.38 5.09 -5.21
C ILE A 426 -12.48 4.16 -4.65
N VAL A 427 -12.72 4.19 -3.34
CA VAL A 427 -13.68 3.28 -2.70
C VAL A 427 -15.12 3.65 -3.06
N ALA A 428 -15.47 4.93 -3.00
CA ALA A 428 -16.82 5.41 -3.27
C ALA A 428 -17.26 5.15 -4.73
N PHE A 429 -16.42 5.51 -5.72
CA PHE A 429 -16.72 5.22 -7.12
C PHE A 429 -16.47 3.75 -7.51
N GLY A 430 -15.64 3.03 -6.75
CA GLY A 430 -15.45 1.58 -6.87
C GLY A 430 -16.70 0.79 -6.49
N LEU A 431 -17.24 1.04 -5.30
CA LEU A 431 -18.45 0.40 -4.78
C LEU A 431 -19.75 0.99 -5.36
N GLY A 432 -19.73 2.26 -5.79
CA GLY A 432 -20.91 2.99 -6.22
C GLY A 432 -21.75 3.58 -5.08
N ILE A 433 -21.18 3.71 -3.88
CA ILE A 433 -21.82 4.23 -2.67
C ILE A 433 -20.94 5.32 -2.04
N PHE A 434 -21.53 6.39 -1.51
CA PHE A 434 -20.76 7.42 -0.80
C PHE A 434 -20.93 7.26 0.72
N CYS A 435 -19.92 6.67 1.37
CA CYS A 435 -19.90 6.53 2.82
C CYS A 435 -18.49 6.83 3.34
N PRO A 436 -18.21 8.04 3.86
CA PRO A 436 -16.86 8.58 4.07
C PRO A 436 -16.08 7.99 5.27
N ILE A 437 -16.18 6.68 5.48
CA ILE A 437 -15.59 5.95 6.60
C ILE A 437 -14.06 5.93 6.47
N LEU A 438 -13.53 5.69 5.26
CA LEU A 438 -12.09 5.65 5.02
C LEU A 438 -11.46 7.04 5.18
N PHE A 439 -12.14 8.08 4.67
CA PHE A 439 -11.79 9.48 4.89
C PHE A 439 -11.72 9.82 6.38
N CYS A 440 -12.76 9.50 7.16
CA CYS A 440 -12.79 9.72 8.60
C CYS A 440 -11.70 8.92 9.33
N ASN A 441 -11.43 7.68 8.93
CA ASN A 441 -10.38 6.86 9.52
C ASN A 441 -8.99 7.45 9.29
N TYR A 442 -8.67 7.88 8.07
CA TYR A 442 -7.39 8.54 7.75
C TYR A 442 -7.24 9.92 8.41
N THR A 443 -8.30 10.74 8.44
CA THR A 443 -8.22 12.12 8.94
C THR A 443 -8.31 12.23 10.46
N ILE A 444 -9.10 11.39 11.13
CA ILE A 444 -9.23 11.39 12.58
C ILE A 444 -8.13 10.50 13.19
N PHE A 445 -8.21 9.18 12.98
CA PHE A 445 -7.29 8.23 13.61
C PHE A 445 -5.88 8.30 13.02
N GLY A 446 -5.75 8.41 11.69
CA GLY A 446 -4.44 8.54 11.04
C GLY A 446 -3.65 9.76 11.51
N VAL A 447 -4.29 10.93 11.64
CA VAL A 447 -3.64 12.16 12.16
C VAL A 447 -3.38 12.06 13.66
N LEU A 448 -4.36 11.60 14.45
CA LEU A 448 -4.20 11.40 15.90
C LEU A 448 -3.01 10.47 16.21
N PHE A 449 -2.94 9.31 15.55
CA PHE A 449 -1.88 8.35 15.75
C PHE A 449 -0.53 8.84 15.21
N ASN A 450 -0.48 9.63 14.15
CA ASN A 450 0.76 10.26 13.67
C ASN A 450 1.41 11.18 14.73
N PHE A 451 0.60 11.87 15.55
CA PHE A 451 1.10 12.69 16.66
C PHE A 451 1.34 11.90 17.96
N VAL A 452 0.42 11.02 18.34
CA VAL A 452 0.49 10.23 19.59
C VAL A 452 1.61 9.18 19.54
N LEU A 453 1.70 8.44 18.43
CA LEU A 453 2.69 7.39 18.20
C LEU A 453 3.93 7.96 17.49
N SER A 454 4.57 8.93 18.15
CA SER A 454 5.72 9.65 17.62
C SER A 454 6.98 8.78 17.41
N ASP A 455 7.72 9.06 16.33
CA ASP A 455 8.99 8.41 15.92
C ASP A 455 10.09 8.31 17.00
N LYS A 456 9.97 9.07 18.11
CA LYS A 456 10.87 8.96 19.28
C LYS A 456 10.69 7.65 20.05
N ARG A 457 9.57 6.94 19.87
CA ARG A 457 9.21 5.73 20.62
C ARG A 457 9.65 4.47 19.86
N ARG A 458 10.67 3.76 20.39
CA ARG A 458 11.30 2.58 19.75
C ARG A 458 11.08 1.23 20.46
N ARG A 459 10.32 1.19 21.56
CA ARG A 459 10.05 -0.08 22.28
C ARG A 459 9.17 -1.02 21.44
N PRO A 460 9.36 -2.36 21.49
CA PRO A 460 8.55 -3.32 20.72
C PRO A 460 7.03 -3.21 20.95
N ALA A 461 6.60 -2.80 22.14
CA ALA A 461 5.19 -2.54 22.45
C ALA A 461 4.51 -1.55 21.48
N TRP A 462 5.26 -0.61 20.90
CA TRP A 462 4.72 0.33 19.92
C TRP A 462 4.52 -0.29 18.54
N ASN A 463 5.32 -1.29 18.16
CA ASN A 463 5.07 -2.08 16.96
C ASN A 463 3.82 -2.96 17.15
N MET A 464 3.66 -3.60 18.32
CA MET A 464 2.43 -4.32 18.66
C MET A 464 1.19 -3.40 18.62
N ALA A 465 1.30 -2.17 19.13
CA ALA A 465 0.22 -1.20 19.07
C ALA A 465 -0.13 -0.76 17.63
N VAL A 466 0.87 -0.54 16.77
CA VAL A 466 0.65 -0.25 15.34
C VAL A 466 -0.08 -1.41 14.66
N TRP A 467 0.34 -2.66 14.90
CA TRP A 467 -0.33 -3.85 14.36
C TRP A 467 -1.77 -4.00 14.87
N ALA A 468 -2.01 -3.86 16.17
CA ALA A 468 -3.35 -3.96 16.74
C ALA A 468 -4.31 -2.90 16.17
N LEU A 469 -3.85 -1.65 16.07
CA LEU A 469 -4.64 -0.55 15.49
C LEU A 469 -4.85 -0.75 13.98
N LEU A 470 -3.89 -1.32 13.25
CA LEU A 470 -4.05 -1.68 11.84
C LEU A 470 -5.11 -2.77 11.66
N PHE A 471 -5.08 -3.84 12.47
CA PHE A 471 -6.05 -4.93 12.45
C PHE A 471 -7.48 -4.45 12.75
N VAL A 472 -7.67 -3.69 13.83
CA VAL A 472 -8.97 -3.09 14.17
C VAL A 472 -9.44 -2.12 13.09
N GLY A 473 -8.54 -1.30 12.55
CA GLY A 473 -8.84 -0.37 11.46
C GLY A 473 -9.32 -1.08 10.18
N GLN A 474 -8.67 -2.16 9.76
CA GLN A 474 -9.12 -2.95 8.59
C GLN A 474 -10.44 -3.67 8.85
N ALA A 475 -10.62 -4.24 10.04
CA ALA A 475 -11.87 -4.90 10.42
C ALA A 475 -13.05 -3.94 10.36
N LEU A 476 -12.88 -2.72 10.92
CA LEU A 476 -13.88 -1.67 10.90
C LEU A 476 -14.27 -1.26 9.47
N LEU A 477 -13.28 -1.08 8.59
CA LEU A 477 -13.51 -0.74 7.18
C LEU A 477 -14.28 -1.83 6.43
N VAL A 478 -13.82 -3.08 6.51
CA VAL A 478 -14.51 -4.21 5.84
C VAL A 478 -15.92 -4.38 6.37
N THR A 479 -16.13 -4.25 7.68
CA THR A 479 -17.46 -4.36 8.32
C THR A 479 -18.41 -3.28 7.83
N LEU A 480 -18.03 -2.01 7.94
CA LEU A 480 -18.93 -0.90 7.61
C LEU A 480 -19.21 -0.78 6.12
N TYR A 481 -18.20 -0.93 5.24
CA TYR A 481 -18.45 -0.89 3.79
C TYR A 481 -19.25 -2.10 3.31
N SER A 482 -19.06 -3.29 3.89
CA SER A 482 -19.89 -4.47 3.52
C SER A 482 -21.33 -4.30 3.96
N LEU A 483 -21.57 -3.81 5.18
CA LEU A 483 -22.92 -3.52 5.67
C LEU A 483 -23.64 -2.49 4.80
N GLU A 484 -22.97 -1.39 4.46
CA GLU A 484 -23.55 -0.32 3.65
C GLU A 484 -23.80 -0.78 2.20
N TYR A 485 -22.86 -1.51 1.60
CA TYR A 485 -23.03 -2.10 0.27
C TYR A 485 -24.24 -3.03 0.21
N TYR A 486 -24.38 -3.98 1.15
CA TYR A 486 -25.52 -4.90 1.16
C TYR A 486 -26.84 -4.20 1.55
N ALA A 487 -26.81 -3.18 2.42
CA ALA A 487 -28.00 -2.39 2.72
C ALA A 487 -28.55 -1.67 1.47
N HIS A 488 -27.66 -1.13 0.63
CA HIS A 488 -27.98 -0.49 -0.64
C HIS A 488 -28.41 -1.48 -1.74
N VAL A 489 -27.84 -2.69 -1.79
CA VAL A 489 -28.31 -3.76 -2.69
C VAL A 489 -29.75 -4.17 -2.35
N HIS A 490 -30.09 -4.24 -1.06
CA HIS A 490 -31.43 -4.60 -0.59
C HIS A 490 -32.43 -3.44 -0.58
N CYS A 491 -32.00 -2.18 -0.71
CA CYS A 491 -32.86 -1.01 -0.77
C CYS A 491 -32.23 0.05 -1.68
N PRO A 492 -32.65 0.14 -2.95
CA PRO A 492 -32.21 1.23 -3.82
C PRO A 492 -32.73 2.57 -3.25
N LEU A 493 -31.81 3.51 -3.07
CA LEU A 493 -32.09 4.82 -2.50
C LEU A 493 -33.08 5.62 -3.35
N GLN A 494 -33.86 6.49 -2.70
CA GLN A 494 -34.64 7.53 -3.38
C GLN A 494 -33.70 8.57 -4.02
N ASP A 495 -34.06 9.11 -5.19
CA ASP A 495 -33.30 10.11 -5.97
C ASP A 495 -33.13 11.50 -5.31
N THR A 496 -33.31 11.59 -3.98
CA THR A 496 -33.04 12.82 -3.23
C THR A 496 -31.55 12.93 -2.89
N PHE A 497 -31.00 14.14 -2.99
CA PHE A 497 -29.61 14.44 -2.61
C PHE A 497 -29.28 13.98 -1.18
N TRP A 498 -30.22 14.17 -0.24
CA TRP A 498 -30.07 13.71 1.14
C TRP A 498 -30.10 12.19 1.26
N GLY A 499 -30.98 11.50 0.51
CA GLY A 499 -31.00 10.04 0.44
C GLY A 499 -29.67 9.45 -0.03
N GLN A 500 -29.02 10.07 -1.03
CA GLN A 500 -27.70 9.68 -1.54
C GLN A 500 -26.53 9.95 -0.57
N LEU A 501 -26.74 10.80 0.44
CA LEU A 501 -25.73 11.16 1.46
C LEU A 501 -25.93 10.45 2.81
N THR A 502 -27.14 10.01 3.12
CA THR A 502 -27.45 9.25 4.35
C THR A 502 -27.14 7.77 4.15
N PRO A 503 -26.32 7.13 5.01
CA PRO A 503 -26.09 5.69 4.94
C PRO A 503 -27.40 4.89 5.04
N CYS A 504 -27.60 3.95 4.11
CA CYS A 504 -28.72 3.00 4.07
C CYS A 504 -28.79 2.15 5.34
N SER A 505 -27.62 1.87 5.94
CA SER A 505 -27.51 1.18 7.23
C SER A 505 -28.10 1.96 8.41
N TRP A 506 -28.27 3.29 8.29
CA TRP A 506 -28.82 4.15 9.34
C TRP A 506 -30.31 4.45 9.13
N SER A 507 -30.79 4.48 7.89
CA SER A 507 -32.21 4.77 7.59
C SER A 507 -33.18 3.64 8.02
N ARG A 508 -32.68 2.41 8.21
CA ARG A 508 -33.46 1.29 8.81
C ARG A 508 -33.44 1.24 10.34
N ALA A 509 -32.82 2.21 11.00
CA ALA A 509 -32.82 2.35 12.45
C ALA A 509 -33.89 3.33 12.97
N MET A 510 -34.68 3.91 12.06
CA MET A 510 -35.94 4.61 12.31
C MET A 510 -37.10 3.79 11.71
#